data_AF-A0A8J6DRS6-F1
#
_entry.id   AF-A0A8J6DRS6-F1
#
_cell.length_a   1.000
_cell.length_b   1.000
_cell.length_c   1.000
_cell.angle_alpha   90.00
_cell.angle_beta   90.00
_cell.angle_gamma   90.00
#
_symmetry.space_group_name_H-M   'P 1'
#
loop_
_entity.id
_entity.type
_entity.pdbx_description
1 polymer ?
#
loop_
_entity_poly.entity_id
_entity_poly.type
_entity_poly.pdbx_seq_one_letter_code
_entity_poly.pdbx_strand_id
1 'polypeptide(L)'
;MSSSFVPNGASLEDCHCNLFCLADLTGIKWKRYVWQGPTSAPILFPVTEEDPILSSFSRCLKADVLGVWRRDQRPGRRELWIFWWGEDPSFADLIHHDLSEEEDGVWENGLSYECRTLLFKAVHNLLERCLMNRNFVRIGKWFVKPYEKDEKPINK
;
A
#
# COMPACT_ATOMS: atom_id res chain seq x y z
N MET A 1 -34.45 -45.09 -11.00
CA MET A 1 -34.77 -43.76 -11.57
C MET A 1 -33.49 -42.95 -11.55
N SER A 2 -32.81 -42.87 -12.69
CA SER A 2 -31.57 -42.09 -12.85
C SER A 2 -31.94 -40.62 -12.96
N SER A 3 -31.56 -39.80 -11.97
CA SER A 3 -31.67 -38.35 -12.07
C SER A 3 -30.61 -37.86 -13.07
N SER A 4 -31.03 -37.61 -14.29
CA SER A 4 -30.22 -36.94 -15.30
C SER A 4 -29.99 -35.49 -14.84
N PHE A 5 -28.84 -35.21 -14.22
CA PHE A 5 -28.34 -33.84 -14.09
C PHE A 5 -27.96 -33.38 -15.50
N VAL A 6 -28.94 -32.82 -16.21
CA VAL A 6 -28.67 -32.04 -17.42
C VAL A 6 -28.10 -30.71 -16.92
N PRO A 7 -26.81 -30.41 -17.13
CA PRO A 7 -26.30 -29.08 -16.83
C PRO A 7 -27.11 -28.10 -17.68
N ASN A 8 -27.78 -27.18 -17.01
CA ASN A 8 -28.66 -26.13 -17.56
C ASN A 8 -27.90 -25.10 -18.42
N GLY A 9 -26.71 -25.44 -18.95
CA GLY A 9 -25.86 -24.56 -19.74
C GLY A 9 -25.39 -23.30 -18.99
N ALA A 10 -25.66 -23.20 -17.69
CA ALA A 10 -25.35 -22.05 -16.84
C ALA A 10 -24.02 -22.26 -16.08
N SER A 11 -23.01 -22.86 -16.73
CA SER A 11 -21.68 -22.93 -16.12
C SER A 11 -21.09 -21.52 -16.05
N LEU A 12 -20.64 -21.13 -14.85
CA LEU A 12 -19.95 -19.87 -14.61
C LEU A 12 -18.44 -19.97 -14.83
N GLU A 13 -17.94 -21.15 -15.21
CA GLU A 13 -16.50 -21.44 -15.36
C GLU A 13 -15.86 -20.59 -16.47
N ASP A 14 -16.63 -20.26 -17.52
CA ASP A 14 -16.19 -19.41 -18.64
C ASP A 14 -16.67 -17.94 -18.50
N CYS A 15 -17.23 -17.57 -17.34
CA CYS A 15 -17.65 -16.19 -17.11
C CYS A 15 -16.45 -15.31 -16.75
N HIS A 16 -16.09 -14.40 -17.64
CA HIS A 16 -15.07 -13.40 -17.37
C HIS A 16 -15.58 -12.31 -16.41
N CYS A 17 -14.77 -11.97 -15.41
CA CYS A 17 -14.97 -10.82 -14.55
C CYS A 17 -13.79 -9.86 -14.65
N ASN A 18 -13.97 -8.64 -14.15
CA ASN A 18 -12.93 -7.62 -14.05
C ASN A 18 -12.13 -7.71 -12.74
N LEU A 19 -12.21 -8.84 -12.03
CA LEU A 19 -11.43 -9.10 -10.81
C LEU A 19 -10.18 -9.89 -11.17
N PHE A 20 -9.02 -9.31 -10.88
CA PHE A 20 -7.73 -9.93 -11.13
C PHE A 20 -7.09 -10.34 -9.81
N CYS A 21 -6.72 -11.61 -9.67
CA CYS A 21 -5.96 -12.08 -8.51
C CYS A 21 -4.50 -11.66 -8.67
N LEU A 22 -4.03 -10.79 -7.79
CA LEU A 22 -2.66 -10.25 -7.86
C LEU A 22 -1.70 -11.00 -6.92
N ALA A 23 -2.13 -11.31 -5.71
CA ALA A 23 -1.32 -11.96 -4.69
C ALA A 23 -2.21 -12.57 -3.61
N ASP A 24 -1.68 -13.60 -2.94
CA ASP A 24 -2.21 -14.04 -1.65
C ASP A 24 -1.64 -13.15 -0.54
N LEU A 25 -2.50 -12.78 0.41
CA LEU A 25 -2.19 -11.91 1.55
C LEU A 25 -1.95 -12.71 2.84
N THR A 26 -2.03 -14.04 2.79
CA THR A 26 -1.71 -14.91 3.92
C THR A 26 -0.29 -14.65 4.44
N GLY A 27 -0.15 -14.61 5.77
CA GLY A 27 1.15 -14.36 6.41
C GLY A 27 1.66 -12.92 6.36
N ILE A 28 0.86 -11.94 5.91
CA ILE A 28 1.22 -10.52 6.05
C ILE A 28 1.35 -10.15 7.53
N LYS A 29 2.40 -9.42 7.84
CA LYS A 29 2.69 -8.82 9.14
C LYS A 29 2.65 -7.31 9.02
N TRP A 30 2.32 -6.63 10.12
CA TRP A 30 2.24 -5.18 10.14
C TRP A 30 2.65 -4.59 11.49
N LYS A 31 3.10 -3.34 11.44
CA LYS A 31 3.47 -2.54 12.60
C LYS A 31 3.02 -1.10 12.41
N ARG A 32 2.56 -0.48 13.50
CA ARG A 32 2.22 0.93 13.60
C ARG A 32 3.24 1.64 14.48
N TYR A 33 3.86 2.64 13.87
CA TYR A 33 4.73 3.61 14.52
C TYR A 33 4.04 4.95 14.61
N VAL A 34 4.24 5.66 15.71
CA VAL A 34 3.63 6.95 15.98
C VAL A 34 4.70 7.96 16.31
N TRP A 35 4.51 9.17 15.80
CA TRP A 35 5.30 10.33 16.15
C TRP A 35 4.40 11.43 16.70
N GLN A 36 4.78 11.98 17.84
CA GLN A 36 4.08 13.09 18.48
C GLN A 36 4.88 14.38 18.27
N GLY A 37 4.36 15.24 17.39
CA GLY A 37 4.92 16.55 17.14
C GLY A 37 4.46 17.63 18.13
N PRO A 38 5.07 18.81 18.05
CA PRO A 38 4.60 19.98 18.79
C PRO A 38 3.15 20.31 18.42
N THR A 39 2.27 20.41 19.42
CA THR A 39 0.84 20.72 19.26
C THR A 39 0.60 22.13 18.71
N SER A 40 1.58 23.02 18.85
CA SER A 40 1.56 24.43 18.43
C SER A 40 2.15 24.67 17.03
N ALA A 41 2.66 23.63 16.36
CA ALA A 41 3.27 23.79 15.06
C ALA A 41 2.22 24.07 13.95
N PRO A 42 2.56 24.89 12.95
CA PRO A 42 1.64 25.21 11.86
C PRO A 42 1.19 23.94 11.12
N ILE A 43 -0.02 23.99 10.55
CA ILE A 43 -0.65 22.89 9.79
C ILE A 43 0.25 22.40 8.62
N LEU A 44 1.14 23.26 8.13
CA LEU A 44 2.24 22.92 7.24
C LEU A 44 3.54 22.77 8.04
N PHE A 45 3.94 21.53 8.34
CA PHE A 45 5.34 21.24 8.60
C PHE A 45 6.10 21.31 7.28
N PRO A 46 7.29 21.95 7.24
CA PRO A 46 8.16 21.84 6.08
C PRO A 46 8.55 20.37 5.89
N VAL A 47 8.19 19.83 4.73
CA VAL A 47 8.56 18.49 4.25
C VAL A 47 10.08 18.49 4.06
N THR A 48 10.80 18.21 5.13
CA THR A 48 12.27 18.15 5.15
C THR A 48 12.68 16.71 5.45
N GLU A 49 13.88 16.32 5.02
CA GLU A 49 14.45 15.00 5.33
C GLU A 49 14.65 14.77 6.84
N GLU A 50 14.59 15.85 7.63
CA GLU A 50 14.59 15.84 9.11
C GLU A 50 13.27 15.32 9.71
N ASP A 51 12.22 15.12 8.91
CA ASP A 51 10.96 14.59 9.41
C ASP A 51 11.06 13.08 9.71
N PRO A 52 10.84 12.64 10.97
CA PRO A 52 11.01 11.25 11.33
C PRO A 52 10.08 10.30 10.55
N ILE A 53 8.85 10.72 10.27
CA ILE A 53 7.87 9.89 9.53
C ILE A 53 8.28 9.77 8.07
N LEU A 54 8.63 10.90 7.42
CA LEU A 54 8.97 10.90 6.00
C LEU A 54 10.31 10.24 5.72
N SER A 55 11.30 10.46 6.58
CA SER A 55 12.60 9.79 6.47
C SER A 55 12.45 8.28 6.61
N SER A 56 11.70 7.80 7.62
CA SER A 56 11.42 6.38 7.81
C SER A 56 10.64 5.79 6.63
N PHE A 57 9.59 6.48 6.17
CA PHE A 57 8.81 6.07 5.02
C PHE A 57 9.67 5.95 3.74
N SER A 58 10.56 6.92 3.50
CA SER A 58 11.50 6.90 2.38
C SER A 58 12.47 5.71 2.45
N ARG A 59 13.00 5.40 3.65
CA ARG A 59 13.86 4.23 3.86
C ARG A 59 13.10 2.92 3.61
N CYS A 60 11.87 2.79 4.12
CA CYS A 60 11.01 1.63 3.84
C CYS A 60 10.78 1.43 2.34
N LEU A 61 10.49 2.52 1.61
CA LEU A 61 10.30 2.45 0.15
C LEU A 61 11.57 1.98 -0.59
N LYS A 62 12.77 2.39 -0.14
CA LYS A 62 14.04 1.96 -0.73
C LYS A 62 14.36 0.49 -0.44
N ALA A 63 13.86 -0.04 0.68
CA ALA A 63 14.00 -1.44 1.07
C ALA A 63 12.84 -2.33 0.60
N ASP A 64 11.98 -1.83 -0.28
CA ASP A 64 10.77 -2.52 -0.77
C ASP A 64 9.81 -3.02 0.32
N VAL A 65 9.79 -2.34 1.45
CA VAL A 65 8.80 -2.54 2.51
C VAL A 65 7.57 -1.69 2.21
N LEU A 66 6.39 -2.32 2.19
CA LEU A 66 5.14 -1.61 1.99
C LEU A 66 4.88 -0.67 3.16
N GLY A 67 4.57 0.59 2.85
CA GLY A 67 4.34 1.61 3.85
C GLY A 67 3.21 2.55 3.50
N VAL A 68 2.61 3.13 4.54
CA VAL A 68 1.70 4.26 4.41
C VAL A 68 1.76 5.09 5.68
N TRP A 69 1.73 6.40 5.53
CA TRP A 69 1.60 7.29 6.68
C TRP A 69 0.34 8.15 6.55
N ARG A 70 -0.15 8.63 7.69
CA ARG A 70 -1.22 9.63 7.76
C ARG A 70 -1.09 10.49 9.02
N ARG A 71 -1.86 11.57 9.04
CA ARG A 71 -2.08 12.37 10.24
C ARG A 71 -3.22 11.75 11.04
N ASP A 72 -3.05 11.60 12.35
CA ASP A 72 -4.11 11.18 13.25
C ASP A 72 -5.13 12.34 13.40
N GLN A 73 -6.33 12.04 13.87
CA GLN A 73 -7.32 13.03 14.29
C GLN A 73 -6.78 13.92 15.43
N ARG A 74 -5.89 13.38 16.27
CA ARG A 74 -5.24 14.12 17.35
C ARG A 74 -4.21 15.13 16.80
N PRO A 75 -4.29 16.42 17.17
CA PRO A 75 -3.35 17.43 16.70
C PRO A 75 -1.89 17.07 16.99
N GLY A 76 -1.03 17.27 15.99
CA GLY A 76 0.42 16.99 16.09
C GLY A 76 0.79 15.51 16.01
N ARG A 77 -0.17 14.59 16.05
CA ARG A 77 0.09 13.15 16.02
C ARG A 77 0.06 12.62 14.59
N ARG A 78 1.09 11.86 14.23
CA ARG A 78 1.24 11.23 12.93
C ARG A 78 1.63 9.79 13.10
N GLU A 79 1.25 8.99 12.15
CA GLU A 79 1.49 7.55 12.22
C GLU A 79 1.97 7.01 10.89
N LEU A 80 2.87 6.04 10.99
CA LEU A 80 3.47 5.27 9.91
C LEU A 80 3.10 3.81 10.13
N TRP A 81 2.47 3.22 9.13
CA TRP A 81 2.14 1.81 9.08
C TRP A 81 3.04 1.15 8.06
N ILE A 82 3.61 0.02 8.45
CA ILE A 82 4.44 -0.81 7.59
C ILE A 82 3.83 -2.21 7.50
N PHE A 83 3.97 -2.80 6.32
CA PHE A 83 3.46 -4.12 5.99
C PHE A 83 4.58 -4.92 5.31
N TRP A 84 4.74 -6.18 5.69
CA TRP A 84 5.72 -7.06 5.08
C TRP A 84 5.26 -8.52 5.12
N TRP A 85 5.95 -9.35 4.36
CA TRP A 85 5.73 -10.80 4.30
C TRP A 85 7.10 -11.50 4.38
N GLY A 86 7.15 -12.68 4.99
CA GLY A 86 8.39 -13.44 5.16
C GLY A 86 9.21 -12.98 6.36
N GLU A 87 10.53 -12.83 6.21
CA GLU A 87 11.45 -12.42 7.27
C GLU A 87 11.21 -10.97 7.71
N ASP A 88 11.57 -10.66 8.96
CA ASP A 88 11.43 -9.31 9.48
C ASP A 88 12.44 -8.35 8.85
N PRO A 89 12.01 -7.17 8.37
CA PRO A 89 12.94 -6.17 7.86
C PRO A 89 13.75 -5.57 9.00
N SER A 90 14.94 -5.05 8.68
CA SER A 90 15.82 -4.40 9.66
C SER A 90 15.24 -3.07 10.16
N PHE A 91 14.30 -3.11 11.11
CA PHE A 91 13.59 -1.93 11.61
C PHE A 91 14.53 -0.86 12.18
N ALA A 92 15.68 -1.26 12.75
CA ALA A 92 16.67 -0.32 13.28
C ALA A 92 17.24 0.63 12.22
N ASP A 93 17.35 0.17 10.97
CA ASP A 93 17.85 0.99 9.86
C ASP A 93 16.71 1.80 9.22
N LEU A 94 15.52 1.19 9.17
CA LEU A 94 14.36 1.74 8.49
C LEU A 94 13.61 2.81 9.29
N ILE A 95 13.48 2.62 10.61
CA ILE A 95 12.62 3.45 11.45
C ILE A 95 13.47 4.43 12.24
N HIS A 96 13.13 5.71 12.15
CA HIS A 96 13.78 6.77 12.91
C HIS A 96 13.51 6.59 14.41
N HIS A 97 14.53 6.81 15.24
CA HIS A 97 14.50 6.56 16.69
C HIS A 97 13.44 7.36 17.45
N ASP A 98 13.01 8.49 16.91
CA ASP A 98 11.92 9.32 17.47
C ASP A 98 10.51 8.75 17.26
N LEU A 99 10.36 7.64 16.50
CA LEU A 99 9.07 6.97 16.38
C LEU A 99 8.90 5.92 17.47
N SER A 100 7.74 5.94 18.10
CA SER A 100 7.32 4.93 19.07
C SER A 100 6.51 3.83 18.39
N GLU A 101 6.87 2.57 18.60
CA GLU A 101 6.03 1.43 18.25
C GLU A 101 4.82 1.38 19.20
N GLU A 102 3.61 1.35 18.65
CA GLU A 102 2.39 1.29 19.47
C GLU A 102 1.57 0.03 19.27
N GLU A 103 1.59 -0.54 18.07
CA GLU A 103 0.76 -1.68 17.73
C GLU A 103 1.43 -2.52 16.66
N ASP A 104 1.28 -3.83 16.75
CA ASP A 104 1.75 -4.79 15.77
C ASP A 104 0.74 -5.92 15.61
N GLY A 105 0.85 -6.65 14.51
CA GLY A 105 0.02 -7.81 14.29
C GLY A 105 0.37 -8.60 13.05
N VAL A 106 -0.32 -9.73 12.93
CA VAL A 106 -0.19 -10.68 11.82
C VAL A 106 -1.56 -10.98 11.23
N TRP A 107 -1.58 -11.37 9.96
CA TRP A 107 -2.79 -11.73 9.22
C TRP A 107 -3.67 -12.74 9.97
N GLU A 108 -3.06 -13.76 10.58
CA GLU A 108 -3.76 -14.86 11.27
C GLU A 108 -4.58 -14.40 12.48
N ASN A 109 -4.22 -13.27 13.10
CA ASN A 109 -4.99 -12.69 14.20
C ASN A 109 -6.20 -11.90 13.71
N GLY A 110 -6.40 -11.82 12.39
CA GLY A 110 -7.37 -10.97 11.73
C GLY A 110 -6.87 -9.55 11.57
N LEU A 111 -7.30 -8.90 10.48
CA LEU A 111 -7.02 -7.49 10.23
C LEU A 111 -8.25 -6.64 10.56
N SER A 112 -8.04 -5.64 11.43
CA SER A 112 -9.07 -4.61 11.68
C SER A 112 -9.48 -3.91 10.37
N TYR A 113 -10.67 -3.31 10.33
CA TYR A 113 -11.11 -2.56 9.14
C TYR A 113 -10.14 -1.44 8.76
N GLU A 114 -9.59 -0.77 9.78
CA GLU A 114 -8.59 0.28 9.61
C GLU A 114 -7.29 -0.27 9.01
N CYS A 115 -6.76 -1.36 9.57
CA CYS A 115 -5.56 -2.01 9.06
C CYS A 115 -5.74 -2.46 7.60
N ARG A 116 -6.91 -3.04 7.25
CA ARG A 116 -7.25 -3.41 5.86
C ARG A 116 -7.26 -2.22 4.91
N THR A 117 -7.81 -1.09 5.35
CA THR A 117 -7.88 0.14 4.54
C THR A 117 -6.48 0.71 4.29
N LEU A 118 -5.60 0.65 5.30
CA LEU A 118 -4.23 1.13 5.20
C LEU A 118 -3.35 0.19 4.37
N LEU A 119 -3.51 -1.13 4.51
CA LEU A 119 -2.86 -2.11 3.64
C LEU A 119 -3.25 -1.88 2.18
N PHE A 120 -4.55 -1.71 1.91
CA PHE A 120 -5.04 -1.39 0.58
C PHE A 120 -4.39 -0.11 0.03
N LYS A 121 -4.31 0.94 0.85
CA LYS A 121 -3.62 2.19 0.46
C LYS A 121 -2.12 1.96 0.19
N ALA A 122 -1.42 1.16 1.00
CA ALA A 122 -0.01 0.85 0.80
C ALA A 122 0.23 0.08 -0.51
N VAL A 123 -0.62 -0.90 -0.82
CA VAL A 123 -0.58 -1.64 -2.10
C VAL A 123 -0.87 -0.70 -3.28
N HIS A 124 -1.85 0.20 -3.15
CA HIS A 124 -2.13 1.21 -4.17
C HIS A 124 -0.96 2.17 -4.39
N ASN A 125 -0.28 2.60 -3.33
CA ASN A 125 0.92 3.42 -3.43
C ASN A 125 2.04 2.69 -4.19
N LEU A 126 2.21 1.38 -3.94
CA LEU A 126 3.17 0.56 -4.68
C LEU A 126 2.81 0.48 -6.16
N LEU A 127 1.55 0.20 -6.49
CA LEU A 127 1.09 0.14 -7.88
C LEU A 127 1.28 1.47 -8.60
N GLU A 128 0.92 2.58 -7.96
CA GLU A 128 1.13 3.92 -8.48
C GLU A 128 2.61 4.19 -8.73
N ARG A 129 3.49 3.88 -7.78
CA ARG A 129 4.95 3.99 -7.94
C ARG A 129 5.46 3.15 -9.11
N CYS A 130 5.02 1.90 -9.23
CA CYS A 130 5.39 1.01 -10.33
C CYS A 130 4.95 1.55 -11.69
N LEU A 131 3.75 2.15 -11.78
CA LEU A 131 3.24 2.76 -12.99
C LEU A 131 4.00 4.03 -13.35
N MET A 132 4.26 4.91 -12.37
CA MET A 132 5.03 6.14 -12.58
C MET A 132 6.47 5.85 -13.01
N ASN A 133 7.11 4.82 -12.44
CA ASN A 133 8.43 4.35 -12.86
C ASN A 133 8.45 3.80 -14.30
N ARG A 134 7.29 3.48 -14.87
CA ARG A 134 7.10 3.06 -16.27
C ARG A 134 6.54 4.20 -17.15
N ASN A 135 6.70 5.45 -16.73
CA ASN A 135 6.27 6.67 -17.42
C ASN A 135 4.74 6.82 -17.58
N PHE A 136 3.94 6.13 -16.76
CA PHE A 136 2.51 6.44 -16.70
C PHE A 136 2.28 7.70 -15.87
N VAL A 137 1.36 8.54 -16.34
CA VAL A 137 0.92 9.76 -15.65
C VAL A 137 -0.44 9.51 -15.02
N ARG A 138 -0.59 9.93 -13.76
CA ARG A 138 -1.85 9.85 -13.03
C ARG A 138 -2.73 11.08 -13.31
N ILE A 139 -3.97 10.83 -13.72
CA ILE A 139 -5.01 11.85 -13.88
C ILE A 139 -6.23 11.41 -13.06
N GLY A 140 -6.34 11.92 -11.83
CA GLY A 140 -7.38 11.51 -10.89
C GLY A 140 -7.25 10.03 -10.50
N LYS A 141 -8.19 9.20 -10.97
CA LYS A 141 -8.18 7.73 -10.76
C LYS A 141 -7.58 6.95 -11.94
N TRP A 142 -7.17 7.63 -13.00
CA TRP A 142 -6.68 7.02 -14.23
C TRP A 142 -5.16 7.10 -14.32
N PHE A 143 -4.55 6.09 -14.94
CA PHE A 143 -3.15 6.07 -15.32
C PHE A 143 -3.05 5.99 -16.84
N VAL A 144 -2.36 6.94 -17.45
CA VAL A 144 -2.25 7.06 -18.92
C VAL A 144 -0.78 7.06 -19.29
N LYS A 145 -0.39 6.26 -20.30
CA LYS A 145 0.94 6.35 -20.90
C LYS A 145 0.89 7.43 -22.00
N PRO A 146 1.63 8.54 -21.87
CA PRO A 146 1.72 9.54 -22.94
C PRO A 146 2.28 8.92 -24.22
N TYR A 147 1.80 9.38 -25.37
CA TYR A 147 2.33 8.94 -26.66
C TYR A 147 3.69 9.60 -26.92
N GLU A 148 4.72 8.80 -27.16
CA GLU A 148 6.03 9.27 -27.58
C GLU A 148 6.08 9.29 -29.12
N LYS A 149 6.38 10.45 -29.73
CA LYS A 149 6.32 10.63 -31.20
C LYS A 149 7.21 9.67 -32.00
N ASP A 150 8.24 9.11 -31.37
CA ASP A 150 9.20 8.19 -31.97
C ASP A 150 8.92 6.70 -31.65
N GLU A 151 7.89 6.39 -30.85
CA GLU A 151 7.44 5.00 -30.68
C GLU A 151 6.75 4.56 -31.99
N LYS A 152 7.30 3.52 -32.63
CA LYS A 152 6.68 2.91 -33.82
C LYS A 152 5.21 2.58 -33.50
N PRO A 153 4.26 2.91 -34.39
CA PRO A 153 2.86 2.62 -34.14
C PRO A 153 2.70 1.12 -33.88
N ILE A 154 2.08 0.79 -32.75
CA ILE A 154 1.62 -0.57 -32.45
C ILE A 154 0.51 -0.83 -33.47
N ASN A 155 0.82 -1.59 -34.52
CA ASN A 155 -0.19 -2.05 -35.46
C ASN A 155 -1.30 -2.77 -34.68
N LYS A 156 -2.50 -2.22 -34.78
CA LYS A 156 -3.74 -2.88 -34.35
C LYS A 156 -4.09 -3.99 -35.32
#